data_AF-A0A8C3K7I1-F1
#
_entry.id   AF-A0A8C3K7I1-F1
#
_cell.length_a   1.000
_cell.length_b   1.000
_cell.length_c   1.000
_cell.angle_alpha   90.00
_cell.angle_beta   90.00
_cell.angle_gamma   90.00
#
_symmetry.space_group_name_H-M   'P 1'
#
loop_
_entity.id
_entity.type
_entity.pdbx_description
1 polymer ?
#
loop_
_entity_poly.entity_id
_entity_poly.type
_entity_poly.pdbx_seq_one_letter_code
_entity_poly.pdbx_strand_id
1 'polypeptide(L)'
;MLMLFFFYFTATGIAIGSDDIIAGNVSKYTVLPAGYCGQLKKGHLIFDACFESGNLGRVDQITDFEYDLFIRPDTCNPRFRVWFNFTVENVKESQRVIFNVVNFSKTKSLYRDGMAPMVKSTSRPKWQRIPSKNVYYYRCPDHRKNYVMSFAFCFDREDDTYQFAYCYPYTYTRLQHYLDNLQRRNMDYFRRELLGLSVVSNRHACQLAGFIMNFYPLMLIECNSSSLLKST
;
A
#
# COMPACT_ATOMS: atom_id res chain seq x y z
N MET A 1 7.72 17.18 7.75
CA MET A 1 7.72 15.78 7.30
C MET A 1 6.76 15.67 6.11
N LEU A 2 7.24 16.00 4.91
CA LEU A 2 6.46 15.94 3.67
C LEU A 2 6.25 14.47 3.30
N MET A 3 5.00 14.00 3.37
CA MET A 3 4.60 12.77 2.70
C MET A 3 4.68 13.05 1.20
N LEU A 4 5.75 12.58 0.54
CA LEU A 4 5.71 12.38 -0.90
C LEU A 4 4.54 11.43 -1.18
N PHE A 5 3.49 11.95 -1.80
CA PHE A 5 2.42 11.16 -2.37
C PHE A 5 2.95 10.42 -3.59
N PHE A 6 3.57 9.27 -3.37
CA PHE A 6 3.73 8.30 -4.44
C PHE A 6 2.36 7.71 -4.73
N PHE A 7 1.75 8.12 -5.84
CA PHE A 7 0.63 7.40 -6.42
C PHE A 7 1.13 6.00 -6.80
N TYR A 8 0.81 5.01 -5.97
CA TYR A 8 1.10 3.61 -6.25
C TYR A 8 0.18 3.13 -7.37
N PHE A 9 0.65 3.23 -8.61
CA PHE A 9 0.05 2.58 -9.77
C PHE A 9 0.79 1.28 -10.06
N THR A 10 0.09 0.15 -9.93
CA THR A 10 0.60 -1.15 -10.35
C THR A 10 0.40 -1.33 -11.85
N ALA A 11 1.48 -1.22 -12.62
CA ALA A 11 1.50 -1.71 -13.98
C ALA A 11 1.80 -3.22 -13.97
N THR A 12 0.95 -4.00 -14.65
CA THR A 12 1.26 -5.36 -15.08
C THR A 12 2.18 -5.28 -16.29
N GLY A 13 3.48 -5.47 -16.08
CA GLY A 13 4.49 -5.48 -17.13
C GLY A 13 5.38 -6.72 -16.99
N ILE A 14 5.39 -7.55 -18.02
CA ILE A 14 6.30 -8.69 -18.19
C ILE A 14 7.62 -8.14 -18.72
N ALA A 15 8.74 -8.42 -18.05
CA ALA A 15 10.07 -8.37 -18.63
C ALA A 15 11.03 -9.35 -17.93
N ILE A 16 11.92 -9.90 -18.76
CA ILE A 16 12.70 -11.13 -18.61
C ILE A 16 13.98 -10.89 -17.79
N GLY A 17 14.38 -11.89 -16.99
CA GLY A 17 15.79 -12.11 -16.60
C GLY A 17 16.17 -11.78 -15.15
N SER A 18 15.75 -12.63 -14.22
CA SER A 18 16.42 -13.02 -12.95
C SER A 18 15.38 -13.77 -12.10
N ASP A 19 15.79 -14.72 -11.27
CA ASP A 19 14.93 -15.70 -10.56
C ASP A 19 13.87 -15.12 -9.58
N ASP A 20 13.67 -13.81 -9.55
CA ASP A 20 12.53 -13.16 -8.91
C ASP A 20 11.48 -12.83 -9.98
N ILE A 21 10.60 -13.78 -10.29
CA ILE A 21 9.42 -13.52 -11.13
C ILE A 21 8.67 -12.35 -10.49
N ILE A 22 8.70 -11.17 -11.13
CA ILE A 22 7.87 -10.03 -10.75
C ILE A 22 6.43 -10.37 -11.17
N ALA A 23 5.78 -11.23 -10.38
CA ALA A 23 4.36 -11.43 -10.47
C ALA A 23 3.65 -10.09 -10.20
N GLY A 24 2.47 -9.91 -10.79
CA GLY A 24 1.57 -8.79 -10.51
C GLY A 24 1.24 -8.64 -9.02
N ASN A 25 0.27 -7.79 -8.69
CA ASN A 25 -0.33 -7.91 -7.37
C ASN A 25 -0.97 -9.29 -7.23
N VAL A 26 -0.94 -9.85 -6.02
CA VAL A 26 -1.76 -11.01 -5.68
C VAL A 26 -3.23 -10.67 -5.95
N SER A 27 -3.96 -11.61 -6.54
CA SER A 27 -5.37 -11.47 -6.86
C SER A 27 -6.11 -12.71 -6.39
N LYS A 28 -6.94 -12.54 -5.35
CA LYS A 28 -7.69 -13.63 -4.71
C LYS A 28 -6.84 -14.88 -4.45
N TYR A 29 -5.59 -14.65 -4.03
CA TYR A 29 -4.60 -15.69 -3.81
C TYR A 29 -4.88 -16.39 -2.49
N THR A 30 -5.23 -17.67 -2.57
CA THR A 30 -5.46 -18.51 -1.40
C THR A 30 -4.15 -19.11 -0.94
N VAL A 31 -3.86 -18.96 0.34
CA VAL A 31 -2.69 -19.59 0.95
C VAL A 31 -3.15 -20.87 1.66
N LEU A 32 -2.64 -22.01 1.21
CA LEU A 32 -2.96 -23.32 1.77
C LEU A 32 -1.71 -23.97 2.38
N PRO A 33 -1.85 -24.73 3.49
CA PRO A 33 -0.74 -25.47 4.06
C PRO A 33 -0.14 -26.46 3.06
N ALA A 34 1.16 -26.69 3.14
CA ALA A 34 1.86 -27.63 2.26
C ALA A 34 1.24 -29.04 2.38
N GLY A 35 0.82 -29.60 1.24
CA GLY A 35 0.19 -30.93 1.19
C GLY A 35 -1.31 -30.96 1.51
N TYR A 36 -1.97 -29.80 1.66
CA TYR A 36 -3.42 -29.76 1.83
C TYR A 36 -4.15 -30.07 0.51
N CYS A 37 -4.87 -31.21 0.48
CA CYS A 37 -5.63 -31.69 -0.68
C CYS A 37 -7.15 -31.69 -0.44
N GLY A 38 -7.69 -30.66 0.25
CA GLY A 38 -9.11 -30.55 0.58
C GLY A 38 -9.80 -29.32 0.01
N GLN A 39 -11.11 -29.19 0.25
CA GLN A 39 -11.86 -27.97 -0.03
C GLN A 39 -11.40 -26.80 0.85
N LEU A 40 -11.60 -25.58 0.36
CA LEU A 40 -11.31 -24.38 1.14
C LEU A 40 -12.16 -24.35 2.42
N LYS A 41 -11.53 -24.14 3.57
CA LYS A 41 -12.21 -23.99 4.86
C LYS A 41 -12.06 -22.56 5.35
N LYS A 42 -12.96 -22.14 6.25
CA LYS A 42 -12.81 -20.89 7.00
C LYS A 42 -11.47 -20.88 7.73
N GLY A 43 -10.76 -19.77 7.62
CA GLY A 43 -9.41 -19.59 8.15
C GLY A 43 -8.29 -19.83 7.13
N HIS A 44 -8.59 -20.40 5.96
CA HIS A 44 -7.65 -20.39 4.83
C HIS A 44 -7.67 -19.00 4.19
N LEU A 45 -6.76 -18.15 4.64
CA LEU A 45 -6.73 -16.75 4.25
C LEU A 45 -6.60 -16.58 2.74
N ILE A 46 -7.44 -15.70 2.19
CA ILE A 46 -7.36 -15.28 0.80
C ILE A 46 -6.87 -13.84 0.76
N PHE A 47 -5.76 -13.61 0.05
CA PHE A 47 -5.10 -12.32 -0.09
C PHE A 47 -5.43 -11.70 -1.44
N ASP A 48 -5.74 -10.41 -1.42
CA ASP A 48 -5.97 -9.65 -2.64
C ASP A 48 -5.33 -8.26 -2.53
N ALA A 49 -4.66 -7.84 -3.60
CA ALA A 49 -4.11 -6.51 -3.75
C ALA A 49 -4.40 -5.96 -5.16
N CYS A 50 -5.27 -6.63 -5.94
CA CYS A 50 -5.60 -6.24 -7.30
C CYS A 50 -6.68 -5.14 -7.32
N PHE A 51 -6.39 -4.02 -6.66
CA PHE A 51 -7.27 -2.86 -6.59
C PHE A 51 -6.45 -1.55 -6.59
N GLU A 52 -7.15 -0.42 -6.71
CA GLU A 52 -6.52 0.89 -6.75
C GLU A 52 -5.66 1.16 -5.50
N SER A 53 -4.39 1.53 -5.67
CA SER A 53 -3.38 1.67 -4.60
C SER A 53 -2.96 0.38 -3.89
N GLY A 54 -3.41 -0.79 -4.35
CA GLY A 54 -3.02 -2.09 -3.80
C GLY A 54 -1.54 -2.40 -4.07
N ASN A 55 -0.85 -3.00 -3.10
CA ASN A 55 0.51 -3.51 -3.28
C ASN A 55 0.78 -4.70 -2.36
N LEU A 56 0.91 -5.87 -2.97
CA LEU A 56 1.41 -7.10 -2.36
C LEU A 56 1.74 -8.07 -3.51
N GLY A 57 2.99 -8.50 -3.63
CA GLY A 57 3.46 -9.29 -4.77
C GLY A 57 3.39 -10.79 -4.55
N ARG A 58 3.65 -11.25 -3.32
CA ARG A 58 3.65 -12.66 -2.96
C ARG A 58 3.38 -12.84 -1.47
N VAL A 59 2.77 -13.98 -1.13
CA VAL A 59 2.51 -14.42 0.24
C VAL A 59 2.96 -15.87 0.36
N ASP A 60 3.76 -16.16 1.38
CA ASP A 60 4.13 -17.52 1.75
C ASP A 60 3.58 -17.85 3.14
N GLN A 61 3.07 -19.07 3.30
CA GLN A 61 2.74 -19.59 4.63
C GLN A 61 3.99 -20.20 5.26
N ILE A 62 4.36 -19.73 6.43
CA ILE A 62 5.48 -20.28 7.19
C ILE A 62 4.97 -21.29 8.22
N THR A 63 3.92 -20.91 8.96
CA THR A 63 3.23 -21.78 9.91
C THR A 63 1.71 -21.59 9.79
N ASP A 64 0.92 -22.32 10.57
CA ASP A 64 -0.54 -22.16 10.60
C ASP A 64 -1.00 -20.74 10.96
N PHE A 65 -0.13 -19.95 11.60
CA PHE A 65 -0.43 -18.61 12.08
C PHE A 65 0.54 -17.55 11.58
N GLU A 66 1.50 -17.88 10.72
CA GLU A 66 2.57 -16.98 10.30
C GLU A 66 2.70 -16.93 8.78
N TYR A 67 2.72 -15.71 8.25
CA TYR A 67 2.75 -15.44 6.82
C TYR A 67 3.85 -14.44 6.48
N ASP A 68 4.70 -14.81 5.53
CA ASP A 68 5.70 -13.92 4.95
C ASP A 68 5.10 -13.19 3.75
N LEU A 69 5.14 -11.86 3.82
CA LEU A 69 4.59 -10.93 2.84
C LEU A 69 5.73 -10.26 2.08
N PHE A 70 5.68 -10.37 0.76
CA PHE A 70 6.64 -9.74 -0.15
C PHE A 70 5.98 -8.59 -0.89
N ILE A 71 6.42 -7.38 -0.59
CA ILE A 71 5.92 -6.17 -1.26
C ILE A 71 6.65 -5.95 -2.58
N ARG A 72 5.92 -5.45 -3.59
CA ARG A 72 6.55 -5.12 -4.87
C ARG A 72 7.38 -3.85 -4.71
N PRO A 73 8.47 -3.71 -5.49
CA PRO A 73 9.19 -2.47 -5.54
C PRO A 73 8.38 -1.36 -6.22
N ASP A 74 8.78 -0.11 -5.97
CA ASP A 74 8.18 1.05 -6.63
C ASP A 74 8.41 1.00 -8.16
N THR A 75 7.40 1.40 -8.94
CA THR A 75 7.41 1.33 -10.42
C THR A 75 8.59 2.05 -11.06
N CYS A 76 9.04 3.16 -10.46
CA CYS A 76 10.18 3.94 -10.94
C CYS A 76 11.45 3.75 -10.10
N ASN A 77 11.42 2.88 -9.08
CA ASN A 77 12.58 2.63 -8.24
C ASN A 77 12.61 1.18 -7.70
N PRO A 78 13.32 0.25 -8.37
CA PRO A 78 13.36 -1.16 -7.99
C PRO A 78 14.01 -1.43 -6.62
N ARG A 79 14.68 -0.42 -6.03
CA ARG A 79 15.37 -0.55 -4.74
C ARG A 79 14.44 -0.28 -3.56
N PHE A 80 13.40 0.53 -3.74
CA PHE A 80 12.51 0.91 -2.65
C PHE A 80 11.26 0.05 -2.58
N ARG A 81 10.99 -0.43 -1.36
CA ARG A 81 9.88 -1.26 -0.96
C ARG A 81 9.42 -0.74 0.39
N VAL A 82 8.35 0.05 0.40
CA VAL A 82 7.85 0.72 1.62
C VAL A 82 6.34 0.60 1.77
N TRP A 83 5.60 0.61 0.67
CA TRP A 83 4.14 0.58 0.69
C TRP A 83 3.60 -0.82 0.57
N PHE A 84 2.59 -1.12 1.38
CA PHE A 84 1.69 -2.24 1.18
C PHE A 84 0.27 -1.76 1.37
N ASN A 85 -0.63 -2.37 0.62
CA ASN A 85 -2.06 -2.23 0.78
C ASN A 85 -2.71 -3.48 0.21
N PHE A 86 -3.32 -4.27 1.08
CA PHE A 86 -3.91 -5.55 0.69
C PHE A 86 -5.14 -5.85 1.55
N THR A 87 -5.99 -6.71 1.04
CA THR A 87 -7.16 -7.24 1.74
C THR A 87 -6.97 -8.71 2.05
N VAL A 88 -7.55 -9.13 3.16
CA VAL A 88 -7.63 -10.52 3.61
C VAL A 88 -9.10 -10.86 3.82
N GLU A 89 -9.53 -11.96 3.21
CA GLU A 89 -10.87 -12.53 3.38
C GLU A 89 -10.80 -14.02 3.73
N ASN A 90 -11.97 -14.65 3.90
CA ASN A 90 -12.10 -16.04 4.37
C ASN A 90 -11.44 -16.28 5.74
N VAL A 91 -11.46 -15.27 6.61
CA VAL A 91 -10.94 -15.33 7.97
C VAL A 91 -11.86 -16.16 8.86
N LYS A 92 -11.31 -16.67 9.97
CA LYS A 92 -12.05 -17.34 11.04
C LYS A 92 -12.06 -16.49 12.32
N GLU A 93 -13.12 -16.55 13.09
CA GLU A 93 -13.27 -15.80 14.34
C GLU A 93 -12.22 -16.30 15.34
N SER A 94 -11.63 -15.36 16.08
CA SER A 94 -10.55 -15.62 17.03
C SER A 94 -9.26 -16.19 16.39
N GLN A 95 -9.16 -16.20 15.06
CA GLN A 95 -7.94 -16.61 14.38
C GLN A 95 -6.88 -15.52 14.57
N ARG A 96 -5.75 -15.92 15.16
CA ARG A 96 -4.59 -15.06 15.38
C ARG A 96 -3.56 -15.33 14.30
N VAL A 97 -3.04 -14.27 13.71
CA VAL A 97 -2.04 -14.37 12.66
C VAL A 97 -0.95 -13.33 12.86
N ILE A 98 0.25 -13.66 12.39
CA ILE A 98 1.41 -12.80 12.32
C ILE A 98 1.73 -12.60 10.86
N PHE A 99 1.75 -11.33 10.45
CA PHE A 99 2.16 -10.94 9.10
C PHE A 99 3.56 -10.35 9.15
N ASN A 100 4.50 -10.96 8.44
CA ASN A 100 5.89 -10.54 8.35
C ASN A 100 6.15 -9.88 7.00
N VAL A 101 6.35 -8.56 6.97
CA VAL A 101 6.82 -7.87 5.76
C VAL A 101 8.34 -8.00 5.69
N VAL A 102 8.82 -8.96 4.90
CA VAL A 102 10.22 -9.43 4.94
C VAL A 102 11.20 -8.64 4.07
N ASN A 103 10.70 -7.92 3.08
CA ASN A 103 11.51 -7.21 2.08
C ASN A 103 11.36 -5.68 2.18
N PHE A 104 11.28 -5.15 3.40
CA PHE A 104 11.12 -3.72 3.67
C PHE A 104 12.45 -2.96 3.51
N SER A 105 12.49 -1.91 2.67
CA SER A 105 13.74 -1.21 2.32
C SER A 105 14.21 -0.14 3.33
N LYS A 106 13.51 0.06 4.46
CA LYS A 106 13.71 1.22 5.36
C LYS A 106 14.57 0.89 6.59
N THR A 107 15.89 1.06 6.54
CA THR A 107 16.78 0.70 7.67
C THR A 107 16.49 1.44 8.98
N LYS A 108 16.11 2.73 8.91
CA LYS A 108 15.63 3.55 10.03
C LYS A 108 14.14 3.83 9.84
N SER A 109 13.28 2.96 10.37
CA SER A 109 11.83 3.12 10.26
C SER A 109 11.22 3.69 11.54
N LEU A 110 10.25 4.60 11.38
CA LEU A 110 9.43 5.12 12.49
C LEU A 110 8.62 4.02 13.20
N TYR A 111 8.57 2.79 12.65
CA TYR A 111 8.05 1.63 13.36
C TYR A 111 8.82 1.34 14.66
N ARG A 112 10.09 1.77 14.76
CA ARG A 112 10.84 1.73 16.03
C ARG A 112 10.33 2.76 17.05
N ASP A 113 9.75 3.84 16.57
CA ASP A 113 9.30 4.99 17.37
C ASP A 113 7.76 5.02 17.50
N GLY A 114 7.11 3.85 17.42
CA GLY A 114 5.68 3.71 17.71
C GLY A 114 4.73 3.91 16.52
N MET A 115 5.24 4.03 15.28
CA MET A 115 4.37 3.89 14.10
C MET A 115 3.74 2.49 14.08
N ALA A 116 2.52 2.38 13.56
CA ALA A 116 1.83 1.11 13.38
C ALA A 116 1.05 1.10 12.06
N PRO A 117 0.90 -0.07 11.40
CA PRO A 117 0.04 -0.21 10.24
C PRO A 117 -1.41 0.17 10.54
N MET A 118 -2.14 0.48 9.48
CA MET A 118 -3.57 0.78 9.53
C MET A 118 -4.37 -0.46 9.15
N VAL A 119 -5.50 -0.66 9.82
CA VAL A 119 -6.48 -1.70 9.53
C VAL A 119 -7.87 -1.08 9.43
N LYS A 120 -8.70 -1.61 8.56
CA LYS A 120 -10.16 -1.45 8.57
C LYS A 120 -10.82 -2.75 8.16
N SER A 121 -12.13 -2.88 8.38
CA SER A 121 -12.90 -4.00 7.87
C SER A 121 -14.18 -3.54 7.18
N THR A 122 -14.89 -4.45 6.50
CA THR A 122 -16.19 -4.14 5.87
C THR A 122 -17.17 -3.55 6.88
N SER A 123 -17.31 -4.15 8.06
CA SER A 123 -18.17 -3.63 9.13
C SER A 123 -17.62 -2.40 9.87
N ARG A 124 -16.30 -2.16 9.83
CA ARG A 124 -15.62 -1.00 10.44
C ARG A 124 -14.84 -0.23 9.38
N PRO A 125 -15.51 0.64 8.59
CA PRO A 125 -14.88 1.29 7.43
C PRO A 125 -13.86 2.39 7.81
N LYS A 126 -13.85 2.82 9.08
CA LYS A 126 -12.88 3.81 9.58
C LYS A 126 -11.53 3.13 9.82
N TRP A 127 -10.50 3.65 9.18
CA TRP A 127 -9.11 3.23 9.41
C TRP A 127 -8.68 3.46 10.86
N GLN A 128 -8.10 2.43 11.48
CA GLN A 128 -7.56 2.45 12.83
C GLN A 128 -6.12 1.93 12.83
N ARG A 129 -5.29 2.41 13.76
CA ARG A 129 -3.93 1.89 13.94
C ARG A 129 -3.98 0.57 14.70
N ILE A 130 -3.19 -0.40 14.26
CA ILE A 130 -2.90 -1.59 15.06
C ILE A 130 -2.18 -1.14 16.34
N PRO A 131 -2.48 -1.71 17.52
CA PRO A 131 -1.75 -1.38 18.75
C PRO A 131 -0.25 -1.57 18.56
N SER A 132 0.55 -0.56 18.92
CA SER A 132 2.02 -0.59 18.74
C SER A 132 2.68 -1.79 19.45
N LYS A 133 2.11 -2.26 20.57
CA LYS A 133 2.55 -3.48 21.27
C LYS A 133 2.48 -4.77 20.45
N ASN A 134 1.68 -4.78 19.38
CA ASN A 134 1.53 -5.90 18.46
C ASN A 134 2.36 -5.73 17.18
N VAL A 135 3.20 -4.69 17.10
CA VAL A 135 4.03 -4.38 15.92
C VAL A 135 5.49 -4.45 16.33
N TYR A 136 6.27 -5.18 15.55
CA TYR A 136 7.68 -5.44 15.80
C TYR A 136 8.49 -5.06 14.58
N TYR A 137 9.65 -4.44 14.81
CA TYR A 137 10.56 -4.05 13.74
C TYR A 137 11.99 -4.44 14.09
N TYR A 138 12.50 -5.50 13.46
CA TYR A 138 13.77 -6.10 13.83
C TYR A 138 14.57 -6.51 12.60
N ARG A 139 15.86 -6.79 12.81
CA ARG A 139 16.74 -7.31 11.76
C ARG A 139 16.74 -8.83 11.88
N CYS A 140 16.27 -9.53 10.84
CA CYS A 140 16.22 -10.99 10.85
C CYS A 140 17.45 -11.55 10.09
N PRO A 141 18.30 -12.37 10.74
CA PRO A 141 19.40 -13.05 10.06
C PRO A 141 18.94 -13.93 8.90
N ASP A 142 17.82 -14.65 9.09
CA ASP A 142 17.32 -15.66 8.16
C ASP A 142 16.76 -15.04 6.87
N HIS A 143 16.24 -13.82 6.93
CA HIS A 143 15.80 -13.07 5.74
C HIS A 143 16.94 -12.22 5.14
N ARG A 144 18.10 -12.83 4.86
CA ARG A 144 19.27 -12.17 4.26
C ARG A 144 19.75 -10.92 5.03
N LYS A 145 19.59 -10.91 6.37
CA LYS A 145 19.89 -9.76 7.24
C LYS A 145 19.08 -8.50 6.92
N ASN A 146 17.94 -8.65 6.24
CA ASN A 146 17.00 -7.55 5.99
C ASN A 146 16.23 -7.18 7.25
N TYR A 147 15.62 -6.00 7.20
CA TYR A 147 14.68 -5.59 8.24
C TYR A 147 13.30 -6.15 7.94
N VAL A 148 12.70 -6.74 8.96
CA VAL A 148 11.37 -7.33 8.93
C VAL A 148 10.46 -6.48 9.81
N MET A 149 9.29 -6.14 9.27
CA MET A 149 8.20 -5.57 10.06
C MET A 149 7.13 -6.63 10.25
N SER A 150 6.93 -7.07 11.49
CA SER A 150 5.93 -8.05 11.84
C SER A 150 4.79 -7.40 12.61
N PHE A 151 3.56 -7.77 12.30
CA PHE A 151 2.43 -7.34 13.12
C PHE A 151 1.46 -8.49 13.38
N ALA A 152 1.05 -8.61 14.64
CA ALA A 152 0.09 -9.60 15.09
C ALA A 152 -1.32 -9.04 15.04
N PHE A 153 -2.25 -9.83 14.50
CA PHE A 153 -3.65 -9.46 14.38
C PHE A 153 -4.55 -10.62 14.76
N CYS A 154 -5.69 -10.31 15.40
CA CYS A 154 -6.71 -11.28 15.77
C CYS A 154 -7.99 -10.91 15.04
N PHE A 155 -8.47 -11.79 14.16
CA PHE A 155 -9.74 -11.61 13.48
C PHE A 155 -10.90 -11.86 14.44
N ASP A 156 -11.95 -11.06 14.31
CA ASP A 156 -13.10 -11.06 15.22
C ASP A 156 -14.44 -11.22 14.50
N ARG A 157 -14.48 -11.14 13.16
CA ARG A 157 -15.70 -11.33 12.36
C ARG A 157 -15.39 -12.12 11.09
N GLU A 158 -16.04 -13.27 10.91
CA GLU A 158 -15.77 -14.20 9.78
C GLU A 158 -16.31 -13.75 8.43
N ASP A 159 -17.28 -12.83 8.45
CA ASP A 159 -17.94 -12.29 7.25
C ASP A 159 -17.26 -10.99 6.77
N ASP A 160 -16.31 -10.46 7.54
CA ASP A 160 -15.60 -9.23 7.21
C ASP A 160 -14.41 -9.52 6.29
N THR A 161 -14.20 -8.60 5.34
CA THR A 161 -12.92 -8.45 4.64
C THR A 161 -12.10 -7.40 5.39
N TYR A 162 -10.87 -7.74 5.74
CA TYR A 162 -9.95 -6.83 6.44
C TYR A 162 -8.99 -6.22 5.45
N GLN A 163 -8.79 -4.92 5.49
CA GLN A 163 -7.79 -4.22 4.67
C GLN A 163 -6.67 -3.70 5.56
N PHE A 164 -5.44 -4.01 5.19
CA PHE A 164 -4.23 -3.57 5.86
C PHE A 164 -3.44 -2.63 4.96
N ALA A 165 -2.95 -1.53 5.50
CA ALA A 165 -2.16 -0.55 4.76
C ALA A 165 -1.02 0.03 5.59
N TYR A 166 0.06 0.45 4.92
CA TYR A 166 1.20 1.11 5.56
C TYR A 166 0.79 2.41 6.28
N CYS A 167 -0.02 3.24 5.62
CA CYS A 167 -0.64 4.44 6.17
C CYS A 167 -2.02 4.66 5.51
N TYR A 168 -2.69 5.79 5.78
CA TYR A 168 -3.99 6.10 5.17
C TYR A 168 -3.87 6.15 3.64
N PRO A 169 -4.51 5.23 2.90
CA PRO A 169 -4.50 5.29 1.45
C PRO A 169 -5.35 6.46 0.98
N TYR A 170 -4.81 7.23 0.04
CA TYR A 170 -5.53 8.26 -0.69
C TYR A 170 -5.51 7.88 -2.17
N THR A 171 -6.65 7.46 -2.67
CA THR A 171 -6.75 6.93 -4.03
C THR A 171 -6.91 8.04 -5.06
N TYR A 172 -6.56 7.75 -6.31
CA TYR A 172 -6.75 8.68 -7.42
C TYR A 172 -8.25 8.95 -7.65
N THR A 173 -9.11 7.94 -7.57
CA THR A 173 -10.58 8.11 -7.66
C THR A 173 -11.08 9.09 -6.58
N ARG A 174 -10.56 8.98 -5.34
CA ARG A 174 -10.90 9.92 -4.27
C ARG A 174 -10.43 11.34 -4.56
N LEU A 175 -9.23 11.50 -5.14
CA LEU A 175 -8.75 12.80 -5.61
C LEU A 175 -9.69 13.37 -6.67
N GLN A 176 -10.04 12.59 -7.69
CA GLN A 176 -10.92 13.05 -8.78
C GLN A 176 -12.25 13.54 -8.24
N HIS A 177 -12.92 12.76 -7.40
CA HIS A 177 -14.17 13.19 -6.77
C HIS A 177 -14.02 14.45 -5.93
N TYR A 178 -12.92 14.60 -5.19
CA TYR A 178 -12.64 15.81 -4.43
C TYR A 178 -12.53 17.04 -5.34
N LEU A 179 -11.78 16.92 -6.44
CA LEU A 179 -11.62 18.00 -7.42
C LEU A 179 -12.93 18.33 -8.14
N ASP A 180 -13.71 17.32 -8.50
CA ASP A 180 -15.03 17.52 -9.12
C ASP A 180 -16.01 18.22 -8.16
N ASN A 181 -15.95 17.89 -6.87
CA ASN A 181 -16.74 18.57 -5.85
C ASN A 181 -16.33 20.05 -5.72
N LEU A 182 -15.03 20.37 -5.75
CA LEU A 182 -14.56 21.75 -5.74
C LEU A 182 -15.01 22.52 -6.98
N GLN A 183 -14.90 21.91 -8.16
CA GLN A 183 -15.34 22.52 -9.42
C GLN A 183 -16.85 22.79 -9.41
N ARG A 184 -17.65 21.85 -8.89
CA ARG A 184 -19.12 22.03 -8.77
C ARG A 184 -19.53 23.15 -7.82
N ARG A 185 -18.67 23.55 -6.87
CA ARG A 185 -18.93 24.70 -5.98
C ARG A 185 -18.73 26.05 -6.67
N ASN A 186 -18.15 26.07 -7.88
CA ASN A 186 -17.98 27.25 -8.73
C ASN A 186 -17.44 28.47 -7.98
N MET A 187 -16.31 28.30 -7.29
CA MET A 187 -15.67 29.36 -6.51
C MET A 187 -14.78 30.21 -7.41
N ASP A 188 -14.88 31.53 -7.34
CA ASP A 188 -14.15 32.48 -8.21
C ASP A 188 -12.62 32.34 -8.13
N TYR A 189 -12.11 31.77 -7.04
CA TYR A 189 -10.68 31.56 -6.79
C TYR A 189 -10.19 30.15 -7.12
N PHE A 190 -11.04 29.26 -7.66
CA PHE A 190 -10.69 27.89 -8.03
C PHE A 190 -10.82 27.67 -9.54
N ARG A 191 -9.70 27.36 -10.19
CA ARG A 191 -9.66 26.95 -11.60
C ARG A 191 -8.87 25.65 -11.72
N ARG A 192 -9.44 24.67 -12.44
CA ARG A 192 -8.81 23.37 -12.70
C ARG A 192 -8.32 23.34 -14.15
N GLU A 193 -7.02 23.14 -14.34
CA GLU A 193 -6.41 23.04 -15.67
C GLU A 193 -5.47 21.83 -15.77
N LEU A 194 -5.44 21.21 -16.95
CA LEU A 194 -4.51 20.13 -17.27
C LEU A 194 -3.15 20.73 -17.66
N LEU A 195 -2.12 20.46 -16.85
CA LEU A 195 -0.75 20.92 -17.14
C LEU A 195 0.08 19.89 -17.90
N GLY A 196 -0.25 18.60 -17.76
CA GLY A 196 0.49 17.53 -18.42
C GLY A 196 -0.01 16.13 -18.06
N LEU A 197 0.60 15.12 -18.69
CA LEU A 197 0.27 13.71 -18.48
C LEU A 197 1.39 13.01 -17.71
N SER A 198 1.04 12.10 -16.81
CA SER A 198 2.04 11.25 -16.13
C SER A 198 2.68 10.24 -17.10
N VAL A 199 3.86 9.73 -16.72
CA VAL A 199 4.63 8.73 -17.50
C VAL A 199 3.84 7.42 -17.76
N VAL A 200 2.87 7.08 -16.91
CA VAL A 200 2.05 5.86 -17.00
C VAL A 200 0.77 6.08 -17.85
N SER A 201 0.73 7.13 -18.67
CA SER A 201 -0.47 7.55 -19.43
C SER A 201 -0.82 6.69 -20.66
N ASN A 202 -0.34 5.46 -20.78
CA ASN A 202 -0.81 4.59 -21.88
C ASN A 202 -2.14 3.88 -21.58
N ARG A 203 -2.70 3.89 -20.36
CA ARG A 203 -4.05 3.32 -20.14
C ARG A 203 -4.99 4.05 -19.17
N HIS A 204 -4.52 4.82 -18.18
CA HIS A 204 -5.44 5.56 -17.28
C HIS A 204 -4.81 6.91 -16.89
N ALA A 205 -5.49 8.01 -17.21
CA ALA A 205 -4.94 9.36 -17.15
C ALA A 205 -4.72 9.88 -15.73
N CYS A 206 -3.53 9.69 -15.15
CA CYS A 206 -3.06 10.60 -14.10
C CYS A 206 -2.71 11.95 -14.76
N GLN A 207 -3.69 12.85 -14.75
CA GLN A 207 -3.55 14.24 -15.16
C GLN A 207 -2.74 14.98 -14.09
N LEU A 208 -1.61 15.59 -14.47
CA LEU A 208 -1.01 16.63 -13.66
C LEU A 208 -1.96 17.83 -13.74
N ALA A 209 -2.86 17.93 -12.77
CA ALA A 209 -3.72 19.09 -12.62
C ALA A 209 -2.92 20.19 -11.91
N GLY A 210 -2.78 21.33 -12.56
CA GLY A 210 -2.33 22.56 -11.93
C GLY A 210 -3.47 23.15 -11.14
N PHE A 211 -3.20 23.58 -9.92
CA PHE A 211 -4.14 24.36 -9.13
C PHE A 211 -3.61 25.77 -9.02
N ILE A 212 -4.28 26.72 -9.67
CA ILE A 212 -4.10 28.14 -9.37
C ILE A 212 -5.17 28.47 -8.33
N MET A 213 -4.76 28.48 -7.06
CA MET A 213 -5.55 29.09 -5.99
C MET A 213 -5.14 30.56 -5.95
N ASN A 214 -6.00 31.46 -6.41
CA ASN A 214 -5.77 32.90 -6.30
C ASN A 214 -5.96 33.35 -4.83
N PHE A 215 -5.02 33.00 -3.96
CA PHE A 215 -4.73 33.76 -2.76
C PHE A 215 -3.60 34.72 -3.13
N TYR A 216 -3.91 36.00 -3.28
CA TYR A 216 -2.86 37.03 -3.30
C TYR A 216 -2.23 37.10 -1.89
N PRO A 217 -0.89 37.00 -1.71
CA PRO A 217 0.14 36.48 -2.61
C PRO A 217 0.52 35.01 -2.34
N LEU A 218 0.41 34.20 -3.40
CA LEU A 218 1.20 33.02 -3.80
C LEU A 218 1.48 31.90 -2.80
N MET A 219 0.62 30.87 -2.80
CA MET A 219 1.08 29.48 -2.68
C MET A 219 0.90 28.76 -4.01
N LEU A 220 1.99 28.69 -4.78
CA LEU A 220 2.18 27.65 -5.79
C LEU A 220 2.48 26.34 -5.05
N ILE A 221 1.55 25.38 -5.08
CA ILE A 221 1.92 23.99 -4.79
C ILE A 221 2.42 23.40 -6.11
N GLU A 222 3.69 23.66 -6.41
CA GLU A 222 4.40 22.90 -7.43
C GLU A 222 4.60 21.47 -6.95
N CYS A 223 4.03 20.50 -7.67
CA CYS A 223 4.52 19.13 -7.63
C CYS A 223 5.55 18.99 -8.76
N ASN A 224 6.74 19.56 -8.58
CA ASN A 224 7.80 19.51 -9.58
C ASN A 224 8.93 18.55 -9.17
N SER A 225 9.27 17.64 -10.10
CA SER A 225 10.41 16.75 -10.04
C SER A 225 11.66 17.48 -10.54
N SER A 226 12.66 17.68 -9.66
CA SER A 226 14.07 18.06 -9.93
C SER A 226 14.30 19.28 -10.86
N SER A 227 15.01 20.34 -10.52
CA SER A 227 16.29 20.45 -9.80
C SER A 227 16.68 21.94 -9.72
N LEU A 228 17.33 22.39 -8.64
CA LEU A 228 18.51 23.27 -8.75
C LEU A 228 19.22 23.43 -7.39
N LEU A 229 20.51 23.09 -7.41
CA LEU A 229 21.52 23.35 -6.39
C LEU A 229 21.73 24.87 -6.17
N LYS A 230 21.93 25.28 -4.91
CA LYS A 230 23.05 26.08 -4.36
C LYS A 230 22.62 27.08 -3.28
N SER A 231 23.53 27.25 -2.32
CA SER A 231 23.73 28.42 -1.45
C SER A 231 22.83 28.53 -0.20
N THR A 232 23.29 27.97 0.92
CA THR A 232 23.99 28.76 1.95
C THR A 232 25.00 27.88 2.67
#